data_AF-A0AAU9VJK7-F1
#
_entry.id   AF-A0AAU9VJK7-F1
#
_cell.length_a   1.000
_cell.length_b   1.000
_cell.length_c   1.000
_cell.angle_alpha   90.00
_cell.angle_beta   90.00
_cell.angle_gamma   90.00
#
_symmetry.space_group_name_H-M   'P 1'
#
loop_
_entity.id
_entity.type
_entity.pdbx_description
1 polymer ?
#
loop_
_entity_poly.entity_id
_entity_poly.type
_entity_poly.pdbx_seq_one_letter_code
_entity_poly.pdbx_strand_id
1 'polypeptide(L)'
;MAAGYGLQSVRDVLLVSYFDDVIDDEEFTLLYEENYSRGIFPYWKYDKFDLDDWDEEECKVELRFYKSDLAVLLHALRFPDRFVCSQRTVCSGMEGLCILLKRLAFPSRFTDM
;
A
#
# COMPACT_ATOMS: atom_id res chain seq x y z
N MET A 1 1.01 -21.71 -7.20
CA MET A 1 0.02 -20.62 -7.21
C MET A 1 -0.23 -20.15 -5.77
N ALA A 2 0.71 -19.40 -5.20
CA ALA A 2 0.51 -18.78 -3.89
C ALA A 2 -0.13 -17.42 -4.15
N ALA A 3 -1.45 -17.31 -3.98
CA ALA A 3 -2.06 -16.02 -3.78
C ALA A 3 -1.42 -15.44 -2.51
N GLY A 4 -0.74 -14.30 -2.62
CA GLY A 4 -0.12 -13.65 -1.48
C GLY A 4 -1.21 -13.17 -0.52
N TYR A 5 -1.58 -14.01 0.44
CA TYR A 5 -2.48 -13.64 1.54
C TYR A 5 -1.81 -12.51 2.32
N GLY A 6 -2.45 -11.35 2.41
CA GLY A 6 -1.91 -10.21 3.17
C GLY A 6 -1.87 -10.51 4.67
N LEU A 7 -1.15 -9.69 5.45
CA LEU A 7 -1.10 -9.80 6.92
C LEU A 7 -2.49 -9.89 7.56
N GLN A 8 -3.49 -9.22 6.97
CA GLN A 8 -4.88 -9.33 7.40
C GLN A 8 -5.43 -10.75 7.31
N SER A 9 -5.26 -11.41 6.17
CA SER A 9 -5.71 -12.79 5.98
C SER A 9 -5.02 -13.76 6.94
N VAL A 10 -3.74 -13.54 7.24
CA VAL A 10 -3.03 -14.33 8.27
C VAL A 10 -3.65 -14.11 9.64
N ARG A 11 -3.94 -12.86 10.02
CA ARG A 11 -4.63 -12.54 11.29
C ARG A 11 -6.04 -13.15 11.36
N ASP A 12 -6.78 -13.17 10.26
CA ASP A 12 -8.11 -13.79 10.21
C ASP A 12 -8.02 -15.29 10.49
N VAL A 13 -7.03 -15.97 9.89
CA VAL A 13 -6.76 -17.40 10.15
C VAL A 13 -6.30 -17.64 11.59
N LEU A 14 -5.45 -16.78 12.14
CA LEU A 14 -5.03 -16.87 13.54
C LEU A 14 -6.22 -16.72 14.48
N LEU A 15 -7.15 -15.81 14.18
CA LEU A 15 -8.38 -15.63 14.97
C LEU A 15 -9.22 -16.91 14.98
N VAL A 16 -9.47 -17.50 13.80
CA VAL A 16 -10.23 -18.75 13.67
C VAL A 16 -9.53 -19.89 14.41
N SER A 17 -8.21 -20.01 14.26
CA SER A 17 -7.42 -21.06 14.92
C SER A 17 -7.47 -20.97 16.44
N TYR A 18 -7.48 -19.74 16.98
CA TYR A 18 -7.67 -19.49 18.40
C TYR A 18 -9.08 -19.85 18.87
N PHE A 19 -10.11 -19.50 18.09
CA PHE A 19 -11.50 -19.90 18.41
C PHE A 19 -11.73 -21.41 18.38
N ASP A 20 -11.01 -22.13 17.52
CA ASP A 20 -11.09 -23.59 17.39
C ASP A 20 -10.19 -24.33 18.41
N ASP A 21 -9.61 -23.62 19.39
CA ASP A 21 -8.66 -24.15 20.39
C ASP A 21 -7.46 -24.89 19.77
N VAL A 22 -7.06 -24.51 18.54
CA VAL A 22 -5.91 -25.08 17.83
C VAL A 22 -4.59 -24.49 18.32
N ILE A 23 -4.62 -23.22 18.74
CA ILE A 23 -3.48 -22.48 19.28
C ILE A 23 -3.85 -21.89 20.65
N ASP A 24 -2.88 -21.80 21.55
CA ASP A 24 -3.10 -21.24 22.88
C ASP A 24 -2.99 -19.71 22.93
N ASP A 25 -3.26 -19.13 24.10
CA ASP A 25 -3.21 -17.67 24.34
C ASP A 25 -1.83 -17.07 24.03
N GLU A 26 -0.75 -17.79 24.36
CA GLU A 26 0.63 -17.32 24.20
C GLU A 26 1.03 -17.37 22.72
N GLU A 27 0.72 -18.46 22.03
CA GLU A 27 0.90 -18.63 20.60
C GLU A 27 0.09 -17.59 19.80
N PHE A 28 -1.18 -17.40 20.14
CA PHE A 28 -2.03 -16.40 19.50
C PHE A 28 -1.44 -15.00 19.68
N THR A 29 -1.05 -14.63 20.91
CA THR A 29 -0.50 -13.30 21.19
C THR A 29 0.77 -13.03 20.38
N LEU A 30 1.74 -13.95 20.41
CA LEU A 30 3.00 -13.80 19.69
C LEU A 30 2.81 -13.74 18.17
N LEU A 31 1.98 -14.62 17.62
CA LEU A 31 1.71 -14.68 16.19
C LEU A 31 0.89 -13.48 15.72
N TYR A 32 -0.08 -13.05 16.50
CA TYR A 32 -0.93 -11.90 16.17
C TYR A 32 -0.14 -10.60 16.19
N GLU A 33 0.74 -10.38 17.18
CA GLU A 33 1.63 -9.22 17.25
C GLU A 33 2.62 -9.18 16.08
N GLU A 34 3.26 -10.30 15.75
CA GLU A 34 4.25 -10.36 14.67
C GLU A 34 3.61 -10.16 13.29
N ASN A 35 2.34 -10.54 13.14
CA ASN A 35 1.53 -10.30 11.95
C ASN A 35 0.72 -9.00 12.03
N TYR A 36 0.84 -8.24 13.13
CA TYR A 36 0.28 -6.91 13.20
C TYR A 36 1.17 -5.94 12.42
N SER A 37 0.53 -5.13 11.57
CA SER A 37 1.25 -4.11 10.81
C SER A 37 1.89 -3.14 11.80
N ARG A 38 3.22 -3.01 11.77
CA ARG A 38 3.97 -2.03 12.54
C ARG A 38 3.67 -0.63 11.98
N GLY A 39 2.50 -0.09 12.30
CA GLY A 39 1.96 1.11 11.68
C GLY A 39 2.04 2.31 12.61
N ILE A 40 2.81 3.33 12.22
CA ILE A 40 2.71 4.71 12.72
C ILE A 40 1.36 5.33 12.29
N PHE A 41 0.69 4.75 11.28
CA PHE A 41 -0.65 5.14 10.81
C PHE A 41 -1.56 3.91 10.53
N PRO A 42 -2.85 3.97 10.88
CA PRO A 42 -3.80 2.88 10.68
C PRO A 42 -4.28 2.81 9.22
N TYR A 43 -3.57 2.07 8.38
CA TYR A 43 -3.86 1.97 6.93
C TYR A 43 -5.30 1.52 6.61
N TRP A 44 -5.91 0.71 7.49
CA TRP A 44 -7.29 0.21 7.33
C TRP A 44 -8.36 1.31 7.47
N LYS A 45 -8.00 2.52 7.90
CA LYS A 45 -8.91 3.67 7.97
C LYS A 45 -9.00 4.45 6.66
N TYR A 46 -8.13 4.16 5.68
CA TYR A 46 -8.09 4.85 4.41
C TYR A 46 -8.49 3.88 3.30
N ASP A 47 -9.18 4.41 2.29
CA ASP A 47 -9.48 3.65 1.09
C ASP A 47 -8.18 3.24 0.39
N LYS A 48 -8.24 2.07 -0.24
CA LYS A 48 -7.11 1.59 -1.04
C LYS A 48 -6.96 2.52 -2.23
N PHE A 49 -5.72 2.88 -2.53
CA PHE A 49 -5.42 3.63 -3.74
C PHE A 49 -5.66 2.73 -4.96
N ASP A 50 -6.44 3.24 -5.90
CA ASP A 50 -6.60 2.67 -7.24
C ASP A 50 -6.45 3.81 -8.26
N LEU A 51 -5.51 3.65 -9.19
CA LEU A 51 -5.29 4.65 -10.23
C LEU A 51 -6.41 4.62 -11.27
N ASP A 52 -7.07 3.48 -11.46
CA ASP A 52 -8.14 3.34 -12.45
C ASP A 52 -9.38 4.15 -12.07
N ASP A 53 -9.59 4.37 -10.77
CA ASP A 53 -10.68 5.21 -10.24
C ASP A 53 -10.51 6.71 -10.56
N TRP A 54 -9.30 7.16 -10.86
CA TRP A 54 -9.03 8.57 -11.11
C TRP A 54 -9.33 8.98 -12.55
N ASP A 55 -9.81 10.20 -12.78
CA ASP A 55 -9.83 10.75 -14.14
C ASP A 55 -8.48 11.41 -14.52
N GLU A 56 -8.36 11.89 -15.76
CA GLU A 56 -7.13 12.56 -16.23
C GLU A 56 -6.90 13.91 -15.55
N GLU A 57 -7.96 14.61 -15.14
CA GLU A 57 -7.84 15.89 -14.44
C GLU A 57 -7.34 15.68 -13.01
N GLU A 58 -7.91 14.71 -12.29
CA GLU A 58 -7.44 14.27 -10.96
C GLU A 58 -5.98 13.81 -11.02
N CYS A 59 -5.64 12.96 -12.00
CA CYS A 59 -4.26 12.52 -12.21
C CYS A 59 -3.33 13.71 -12.45
N LYS A 60 -3.74 14.68 -13.28
CA LYS A 60 -2.96 15.87 -13.57
C LYS A 60 -2.80 16.77 -12.35
N VAL A 61 -3.85 16.94 -11.55
CA VAL A 61 -3.86 17.78 -10.35
C VAL A 61 -2.99 17.18 -9.25
N GLU A 62 -3.15 15.89 -8.98
CA GLU A 62 -2.49 15.18 -7.88
C GLU A 62 -1.04 14.78 -8.22
N LEU A 63 -0.76 14.37 -9.47
CA LEU A 63 0.54 13.82 -9.87
C LEU A 63 1.31 14.72 -10.85
N ARG A 64 0.67 15.71 -11.49
CA ARG A 64 1.24 16.59 -12.55
C ARG A 64 1.50 15.93 -13.89
N PHE A 65 1.07 14.69 -14.05
CA PHE A 65 1.24 13.88 -15.26
C PHE A 65 -0.11 13.30 -15.70
N TYR A 66 -0.25 13.02 -16.99
CA TYR A 66 -1.38 12.25 -17.50
C TYR A 66 -1.16 10.76 -17.22
N LYS A 67 -2.21 9.95 -17.22
CA LYS A 67 -2.09 8.50 -17.00
C LYS A 67 -1.13 7.84 -17.99
N SER A 68 -1.16 8.29 -19.25
CA SER A 68 -0.25 7.83 -20.30
C SER A 68 1.23 8.10 -20.02
N ASP A 69 1.54 9.21 -19.36
CA ASP A 69 2.91 9.58 -18.97
C ASP A 69 3.45 8.65 -17.87
N LEU A 70 2.58 8.17 -16.97
CA LEU A 70 2.97 7.35 -15.83
C LEU A 70 3.64 6.04 -16.27
N ALA A 71 3.13 5.39 -17.32
CA ALA A 71 3.74 4.18 -17.87
C ALA A 71 5.14 4.45 -18.43
N VAL A 72 5.33 5.58 -19.11
CA VAL A 72 6.63 6.01 -19.65
C VAL A 72 7.60 6.30 -18.52
N LEU A 73 7.15 7.02 -17.48
CA LEU A 73 7.93 7.35 -16.29
C LEU A 73 8.35 6.09 -15.52
N LEU A 74 7.44 5.13 -15.34
CA LEU A 74 7.71 3.87 -14.65
C LEU A 74 8.90 3.15 -15.29
N HIS A 75 8.89 3.05 -16.63
CA HIS A 75 9.97 2.43 -17.39
C HIS A 75 11.26 3.27 -17.36
N ALA A 76 11.16 4.59 -17.58
CA ALA A 76 12.32 5.48 -17.63
C ALA A 76 13.07 5.55 -16.29
N LEU A 77 12.33 5.57 -15.17
CA LEU A 77 12.87 5.59 -13.81
C LEU A 77 13.25 4.19 -13.30
N ARG A 78 12.96 3.14 -14.07
CA ARG A 78 13.27 1.75 -13.75
C ARG A 78 12.71 1.32 -12.39
N PHE A 79 11.46 1.68 -12.13
CA PHE A 79 10.78 1.22 -10.92
C PHE A 79 10.71 -0.31 -10.93
N PRO A 80 10.97 -0.97 -9.78
CA PRO A 80 10.74 -2.41 -9.68
C PRO A 80 9.25 -2.70 -9.77
N ASP A 81 8.88 -3.87 -10.31
CA ASP A 81 7.47 -4.29 -10.43
C ASP A 81 6.75 -4.30 -9.09
N ARG A 82 7.47 -4.66 -8.02
CA ARG A 82 7.01 -4.65 -6.64
C ARG A 82 8.15 -4.29 -5.69
N PHE A 83 7.81 -3.64 -4.59
CA PHE A 83 8.72 -3.44 -3.46
C PHE A 83 7.99 -3.62 -2.14
N VAL A 84 8.76 -4.02 -1.12
CA VAL A 84 8.26 -4.23 0.24
C VAL A 84 8.75 -3.07 1.10
N CYS A 85 7.81 -2.31 1.66
CA CYS A 85 8.13 -1.21 2.57
C CYS A 85 8.63 -1.73 3.92
N SER A 86 9.29 -0.87 4.71
CA SER A 86 9.76 -1.21 6.07
C SER A 86 8.62 -1.68 7.00
N GLN A 87 7.41 -1.16 6.79
CA GLN A 87 6.18 -1.56 7.48
C GLN A 87 5.55 -2.86 6.92
N ARG A 88 6.27 -3.60 6.08
CA ARG A 88 5.87 -4.87 5.42
C ARG A 88 4.68 -4.76 4.47
N THR A 89 4.24 -3.55 4.11
CA THR A 89 3.27 -3.35 3.03
C THR A 89 3.94 -3.60 1.69
N VAL A 90 3.25 -4.32 0.81
CA VAL A 90 3.69 -4.57 -0.56
C VAL A 90 3.02 -3.56 -1.46
N CYS A 91 3.80 -2.84 -2.26
CA CYS A 91 3.30 -1.91 -3.26
C CYS A 91 3.80 -2.34 -4.65
N SER A 92 2.97 -2.15 -5.66
CA SER A 92 3.37 -2.22 -7.07
C SER A 92 4.28 -1.05 -7.44
N GLY A 93 5.03 -1.21 -8.52
CA GLY A 93 5.85 -0.14 -9.08
C GLY A 93 5.03 1.12 -9.39
N MET A 94 3.81 0.96 -9.92
CA MET A 94 2.93 2.08 -10.25
C MET A 94 2.45 2.83 -9.00
N GLU A 95 2.01 2.12 -7.95
CA GLU A 95 1.67 2.74 -6.68
C GLU A 95 2.86 3.50 -6.09
N GLY A 96 4.05 2.90 -6.15
CA GLY A 96 5.28 3.56 -5.71
C GLY A 96 5.62 4.83 -6.48
N LEU A 97 5.45 4.81 -7.79
CA LEU A 97 5.61 5.98 -8.64
C LEU A 97 4.62 7.07 -8.25
N CYS A 98 3.34 6.74 -8.07
CA CYS A 98 2.31 7.70 -7.67
C CYS A 98 2.60 8.32 -6.30
N ILE A 99 3.06 7.52 -5.32
CA ILE A 99 3.50 8.03 -4.01
C ILE A 99 4.65 9.02 -4.15
N LEU A 100 5.66 8.69 -4.97
CA LEU A 100 6.81 9.57 -5.23
C LEU A 100 6.35 10.89 -5.86
N LEU A 101 5.56 10.83 -6.92
CA LEU A 101 5.06 12.01 -7.63
C LEU A 101 4.23 12.93 -6.72
N LYS A 102 3.32 12.35 -5.93
CA LYS A 102 2.51 13.10 -4.97
C LYS A 102 3.35 13.81 -3.91
N ARG A 103 4.44 13.18 -3.44
CA ARG A 103 5.40 13.82 -2.51
C ARG A 103 6.19 14.96 -3.14
N LEU A 104 6.54 14.83 -4.42
CA LEU A 104 7.25 15.89 -5.15
C LEU A 104 6.32 17.05 -5.56
N ALA A 105 5.01 16.81 -5.60
CA ALA A 105 4.01 17.81 -5.94
C ALA A 105 3.69 18.80 -4.80
N PHE A 106 4.09 18.52 -3.55
CA PHE A 106 3.82 19.37 -2.39
C PHE A 106 5.07 20.16 -1.94
N PRO A 107 4.96 21.43 -1.45
CA PRO A 107 3.80 22.33 -1.38
C PRO A 107 3.76 23.30 -2.58
N SER A 108 4.12 22.84 -3.77
CA SER A 108 4.59 23.72 -4.84
C SER A 108 3.50 24.07 -5.86
N ARG A 109 2.35 24.59 -5.42
CA ARG A 109 1.41 25.31 -6.31
C ARG A 109 1.41 26.79 -5.98
N PHE A 110 1.32 27.64 -7.01
CA PHE A 110 1.06 29.08 -6.81
C PHE A 110 -0.32 29.32 -6.18
N THR A 111 -1.25 28.37 -6.36
CA THR A 111 -2.56 28.39 -5.69
C THR A 111 -2.51 27.96 -4.22
N ASP A 112 -1.44 27.30 -3.79
CA ASP A 112 -1.26 26.83 -2.40
C ASP A 112 -0.49 27.87 -1.56
N MET A 113 -0.08 29.00 -2.16
CA MET A 113 0.49 30.18 -1.50
C MET A 113 -0.58 31.27 -1.36
#